data_AF-A0A3M2F9K4-F1
#
_entry.id   AF-A0A3M2F9K4-F1
#
_cell.length_a   1.000
_cell.length_b   1.000
_cell.length_c   1.000
_cell.angle_alpha   90.00
_cell.angle_beta   90.00
_cell.angle_gamma   90.00
#
_symmetry.space_group_name_H-M   'P 1'
#
loop_
_entity.id
_entity.type
_entity.pdbx_description
1 polymer ?
#
loop_
_entity_poly.entity_id
_entity_poly.type
_entity_poly.pdbx_seq_one_letter_code
_entity_poly.pdbx_strand_id
1 'polypeptide(L)'
;MRTLGQQRAGFALEQVYNGLAGKNQKFLDEFKSLTAGVPSMILMNGFGQTLAFMVAKSEEKYLMVFDMMKAWLVRQPWVASANNRREFLINITQMEQNDYLKTQKEALSFLEWVKRYAAMEAKGGGE
;
A
#
# COMPACT_ATOMS: atom_id res chain seq x y z
N MET A 1 -14.04 1.71 -21.42
CA MET A 1 -14.04 1.38 -19.97
C MET A 1 -12.62 0.98 -19.58
N ARG A 2 -12.08 1.49 -18.46
CA ARG A 2 -10.72 1.12 -17.99
C ARG A 2 -10.76 -0.21 -17.24
N THR A 3 -9.81 -1.10 -17.49
CA THR A 3 -9.69 -2.37 -16.75
C THR A 3 -9.30 -2.13 -15.29
N LEU A 4 -9.57 -3.09 -14.40
CA LEU A 4 -9.14 -2.98 -12.99
C LEU A 4 -7.61 -2.86 -12.87
N GLY A 5 -6.85 -3.51 -13.76
CA GLY A 5 -5.40 -3.35 -13.84
C GLY A 5 -4.98 -1.92 -14.18
N GLN A 6 -5.64 -1.28 -15.16
CA GLN A 6 -5.39 0.13 -15.50
C GLN A 6 -5.75 1.07 -14.35
N GLN A 7 -6.82 0.78 -13.61
CA GLN A 7 -7.22 1.58 -12.44
C GLN A 7 -6.19 1.47 -11.30
N ARG A 8 -5.72 0.25 -10.99
CA ARG A 8 -4.64 0.04 -10.00
C ARG A 8 -3.38 0.80 -10.38
N ALA A 9 -2.93 0.65 -11.63
CA ALA A 9 -1.72 1.29 -12.13
C ALA A 9 -1.83 2.82 -12.03
N GLY A 10 -2.94 3.40 -12.52
CA GLY A 10 -3.14 4.85 -12.46
C GLY A 10 -3.20 5.39 -11.04
N PHE A 11 -3.91 4.71 -10.13
CA PHE A 11 -4.00 5.14 -8.73
C PHE A 11 -2.66 4.99 -8.00
N ALA A 12 -1.94 3.89 -8.22
CA ALA A 12 -0.62 3.68 -7.61
C ALA A 12 0.38 4.75 -8.07
N LEU A 13 0.38 5.12 -9.35
CA LEU A 13 1.25 6.16 -9.89
C LEU A 13 1.00 7.50 -9.21
N GLU A 14 -0.26 7.93 -9.14
CA GLU A 14 -0.66 9.19 -8.49
C GLU A 14 -0.24 9.20 -7.01
N GLN A 15 -0.51 8.13 -6.28
CA GLN A 15 -0.17 8.03 -4.86
C GLN A 15 1.35 8.09 -4.64
N VAL A 16 2.13 7.32 -5.40
CA VAL A 16 3.58 7.27 -5.25
C VAL A 16 4.20 8.62 -5.60
N TYR A 17 3.80 9.23 -6.71
CA TYR A 17 4.36 10.51 -7.15
C TYR A 17 4.08 11.63 -6.14
N ASN A 18 2.82 11.74 -5.68
CA ASN A 18 2.45 12.75 -4.69
C ASN A 18 3.08 12.48 -3.32
N GLY A 19 3.17 11.21 -2.90
CA GLY A 19 3.74 10.83 -1.61
C GLY A 19 5.27 11.02 -1.55
N LEU A 20 5.96 10.83 -2.67
CA LEU A 20 7.42 10.93 -2.76
C LEU A 20 7.92 12.31 -3.21
N ALA A 21 7.01 13.21 -3.62
CA ALA A 21 7.37 14.58 -3.98
C ALA A 21 8.17 15.27 -2.86
N GLY A 22 9.35 15.80 -3.22
CA GLY A 22 10.24 16.51 -2.30
C GLY A 22 10.98 15.62 -1.30
N LYS A 23 10.89 14.29 -1.40
CA LYS A 23 11.69 13.36 -0.60
C LYS A 23 13.11 13.26 -1.14
N ASN A 24 14.08 13.13 -0.23
CA ASN A 24 15.48 12.98 -0.61
C ASN A 24 15.79 11.55 -1.08
N GLN A 25 16.91 11.38 -1.79
CA GLN A 25 17.31 10.10 -2.36
C GLN A 25 17.37 8.96 -1.33
N LYS A 26 17.87 9.22 -0.13
CA LYS A 26 17.91 8.23 0.96
C LYS A 26 16.51 7.70 1.29
N PHE A 27 15.52 8.58 1.40
CA PHE A 27 14.14 8.17 1.65
C PHE A 27 13.58 7.36 0.48
N LEU A 28 13.85 7.75 -0.77
CA LEU A 28 13.41 7.03 -1.97
C LEU A 28 13.97 5.60 -1.98
N ASP A 29 15.25 5.41 -1.67
CA ASP A 29 15.90 4.09 -1.62
C ASP A 29 15.36 3.21 -0.48
N GLU A 30 15.11 3.78 0.69
CA GLU A 30 14.48 3.07 1.80
C GLU A 30 13.03 2.70 1.48
N PHE A 31 12.28 3.59 0.83
CA PHE A 31 10.89 3.35 0.43
C PHE A 31 10.77 2.28 -0.66
N LYS A 32 11.66 2.32 -1.67
CA LYS A 32 11.81 1.26 -2.67
C LYS A 32 12.10 -0.09 -2.02
N SER A 33 13.04 -0.13 -1.08
CA SER A 33 13.41 -1.36 -0.38
C SER A 33 12.24 -1.92 0.45
N LEU A 34 11.52 -1.03 1.14
CA LEU A 34 10.33 -1.39 1.89
C LEU A 34 9.23 -1.95 0.99
N THR A 35 8.83 -1.22 -0.05
CA THR A 35 7.73 -1.62 -0.96
C THR A 35 8.02 -2.92 -1.70
N ALA A 36 9.29 -3.25 -1.94
CA ALA A 36 9.69 -4.56 -2.46
C ALA A 36 9.49 -5.71 -1.44
N GLY A 37 9.62 -5.44 -0.14
CA GLY A 37 9.49 -6.44 0.93
C GLY A 37 8.07 -6.65 1.46
N VAL A 38 7.19 -5.65 1.39
CA VAL A 38 5.83 -5.71 1.96
C VAL A 38 4.99 -6.87 1.41
N PRO A 39 4.94 -7.16 0.09
CA PRO A 39 4.19 -8.32 -0.40
C PRO A 39 4.61 -9.64 0.26
N SER A 40 5.92 -9.83 0.45
CA SER A 40 6.45 -11.00 1.15
C SER A 40 6.06 -11.01 2.63
N MET A 41 6.10 -9.86 3.32
CA MET A 41 5.62 -9.77 4.71
C MET A 41 4.15 -10.20 4.84
N ILE A 42 3.30 -9.78 3.91
CA ILE A 42 1.87 -10.18 3.89
C ILE A 42 1.73 -11.69 3.70
N LEU A 43 2.50 -12.29 2.80
CA LEU A 43 2.41 -13.72 2.51
C LEU A 43 2.98 -14.59 3.64
N MET A 44 4.03 -14.14 4.32
CA MET A 44 4.71 -14.90 5.37
C MET A 44 4.08 -14.71 6.75
N ASN A 45 3.71 -13.48 7.11
CA ASN A 45 3.23 -13.13 8.45
C ASN A 45 1.71 -12.88 8.46
N GLY A 46 1.09 -12.71 7.30
CA GLY A 46 -0.34 -12.40 7.18
C GLY A 46 -0.63 -10.91 7.03
N PHE A 47 -1.78 -10.64 6.41
CA PHE A 47 -2.21 -9.30 6.03
C PHE A 47 -2.45 -8.38 7.24
N GLY A 48 -3.31 -8.79 8.19
CA GLY A 48 -3.60 -8.00 9.39
C GLY A 48 -2.36 -7.72 10.25
N GLN A 49 -1.47 -8.71 10.43
CA GLN A 49 -0.22 -8.53 11.18
C GLN A 49 0.71 -7.51 10.51
N THR A 50 0.84 -7.58 9.18
CA THR A 50 1.65 -6.61 8.42
C THR A 50 1.10 -5.20 8.54
N LEU A 51 -0.22 -5.03 8.45
CA LEU A 51 -0.86 -3.72 8.64
C LEU A 51 -0.62 -3.16 10.06
N ALA A 52 -0.78 -4.00 11.09
CA ALA A 52 -0.52 -3.61 12.47
C ALA A 52 0.95 -3.24 12.71
N PHE A 53 1.88 -4.02 12.12
CA PHE A 53 3.32 -3.75 12.18
C PHE A 53 3.70 -2.41 11.58
N MET A 54 3.13 -2.05 10.41
CA MET A 54 3.37 -0.75 9.78
C MET A 54 2.94 0.42 10.66
N VAL A 55 1.78 0.31 11.29
CA VAL A 55 1.27 1.34 12.22
C VAL A 55 2.15 1.40 13.47
N ALA A 56 2.58 0.26 14.02
CA ALA A 56 3.46 0.20 15.18
C ALA A 56 4.84 0.82 14.92
N LYS A 57 5.40 0.64 13.71
CA LYS A 57 6.68 1.26 13.33
C LYS A 57 6.64 2.79 13.37
N SER A 58 5.51 3.40 13.03
CA SER A 58 5.29 4.86 13.05
C SER A 58 6.28 5.73 12.24
N GLU A 59 7.24 5.10 11.56
CA GLU A 59 8.15 5.73 10.60
C GLU A 59 7.36 6.10 9.33
N GLU A 60 7.68 7.28 8.77
CA GLU A 60 6.94 7.88 7.65
C GLU A 60 6.76 6.92 6.46
N LYS A 61 7.83 6.23 6.03
CA LYS A 61 7.76 5.29 4.90
C LYS A 61 6.76 4.15 5.11
N TYR A 62 6.64 3.62 6.33
CA TYR A 62 5.70 2.55 6.65
C TYR A 62 4.27 3.04 6.66
N LEU A 63 4.05 4.21 7.28
CA LEU A 63 2.74 4.84 7.32
C LEU A 63 2.26 5.24 5.92
N MET A 64 3.18 5.69 5.06
CA MET A 64 2.89 6.03 3.66
C MET A 64 2.41 4.79 2.88
N VAL A 65 3.12 3.65 2.95
CA VAL A 65 2.67 2.42 2.27
C VAL A 65 1.33 1.93 2.83
N PHE A 66 1.13 2.00 4.15
CA PHE A 66 -0.15 1.69 4.78
C PHE A 66 -1.28 2.56 4.23
N ASP A 67 -1.08 3.88 4.19
CA ASP A 67 -2.11 4.82 3.77
C ASP A 67 -2.43 4.69 2.28
N MET A 68 -1.44 4.39 1.43
CA MET A 68 -1.67 4.05 0.02
C MET A 68 -2.56 2.82 -0.13
N MET A 69 -2.26 1.73 0.62
CA MET A 69 -3.10 0.53 0.62
C MET A 69 -4.51 0.83 1.11
N LYS A 70 -4.65 1.53 2.25
CA LYS A 70 -5.95 1.95 2.78
C LYS A 70 -6.74 2.72 1.73
N ALA A 71 -6.14 3.74 1.11
CA ALA A 71 -6.79 4.61 0.15
C ALA A 71 -7.24 3.86 -1.12
N TRP A 72 -6.52 2.82 -1.54
CA TRP A 72 -6.95 1.95 -2.64
C TRP A 72 -8.07 0.98 -2.21
N LEU A 73 -7.90 0.33 -1.06
CA LEU A 73 -8.78 -0.74 -0.61
C LEU A 73 -10.17 -0.22 -0.25
N VAL A 74 -10.30 0.94 0.39
CA VAL A 74 -11.61 1.55 0.71
C VAL A 74 -12.43 1.97 -0.53
N ARG A 75 -11.84 1.91 -1.73
CA ARG A 75 -12.57 2.12 -3.00
C ARG A 75 -13.24 0.84 -3.50
N GLN A 76 -12.90 -0.31 -2.93
CA GLN A 76 -13.52 -1.58 -3.31
C GLN A 76 -14.88 -1.72 -2.65
N PRO A 77 -15.90 -2.25 -3.35
CA PRO A 77 -17.26 -2.27 -2.84
C PRO A 77 -17.47 -3.17 -1.62
N TRP A 78 -16.50 -4.04 -1.29
CA TRP A 78 -16.54 -4.94 -0.13
C TRP A 78 -15.68 -4.46 1.05
N VAL A 79 -15.08 -3.27 0.97
CA VAL A 79 -14.26 -2.71 2.04
C VAL A 79 -14.94 -1.45 2.57
N ALA A 80 -15.26 -1.46 3.86
CA ALA A 80 -15.86 -0.30 4.51
C ALA A 80 -14.90 0.90 4.51
N SER A 81 -15.44 2.10 4.30
CA SER A 81 -14.70 3.35 4.46
C SER A 81 -14.14 3.48 5.87
N ALA A 82 -12.99 4.14 6.00
CA ALA A 82 -12.37 4.40 7.30
C ALA A 82 -11.69 5.77 7.31
N ASN A 83 -11.94 6.56 8.37
CA ASN A 83 -11.41 7.92 8.51
C ASN A 83 -9.94 7.91 8.95
N ASN A 84 -9.51 6.88 9.67
CA ASN A 84 -8.16 6.76 10.20
C ASN A 84 -7.64 5.33 10.17
N ARG A 85 -6.35 5.16 10.51
CA ARG A 85 -5.66 3.85 10.44
C ARG A 85 -6.23 2.83 11.44
N ARG A 86 -6.67 3.28 12.61
CA ARG A 86 -7.25 2.42 13.65
C ARG A 86 -8.61 1.88 13.21
N GLU A 87 -9.48 2.74 12.71
CA GLU A 87 -10.78 2.36 12.15
C GLU A 87 -10.61 1.37 11.00
N PHE A 88 -9.66 1.61 10.09
CA PHE A 88 -9.37 0.67 9.01
C PHE A 88 -8.95 -0.70 9.54
N LEU A 89 -8.05 -0.76 10.53
CA LEU A 89 -7.65 -2.03 11.15
C LEU A 89 -8.83 -2.75 11.81
N ILE A 90 -9.71 -2.03 12.52
CA ILE A 90 -10.92 -2.61 13.12
C ILE A 90 -11.80 -3.21 12.03
N ASN A 91 -12.07 -2.47 10.94
CA ASN A 91 -12.86 -2.96 9.82
C ASN A 91 -12.27 -4.24 9.22
N ILE A 92 -10.94 -4.28 9.01
CA ILE A 92 -10.24 -5.49 8.51
C ILE A 92 -10.43 -6.69 9.44
N THR A 93 -10.36 -6.49 10.76
CA THR A 93 -10.53 -7.59 11.74
C THR A 93 -11.96 -8.12 11.85
N GLN A 94 -12.95 -7.35 11.38
CA GLN A 94 -14.36 -7.71 11.42
C GLN A 94 -14.88 -8.28 10.09
N MET A 95 -14.03 -8.38 9.07
CA MET A 95 -14.43 -8.91 7.76
C MET A 95 -14.72 -10.41 7.83
N GLU A 96 -15.75 -10.82 7.11
CA GLU A 96 -15.96 -12.22 6.79
C GLU A 96 -14.76 -12.78 6.02
N GLN A 97 -14.48 -14.08 6.20
CA GLN A 97 -13.27 -14.72 5.68
C GLN A 97 -13.07 -14.50 4.17
N ASN A 98 -14.16 -14.58 3.39
CA ASN A 98 -14.10 -14.41 1.94
C ASN A 98 -13.67 -12.99 1.54
N ASP A 99 -14.25 -11.97 2.17
CA ASP A 99 -13.92 -10.57 1.87
C ASP A 99 -12.53 -10.21 2.40
N TYR A 100 -12.11 -10.78 3.53
CA TYR A 100 -10.74 -10.65 4.04
C TYR A 100 -9.72 -11.18 3.03
N LEU A 101 -9.89 -12.41 2.53
CA LEU A 101 -9.00 -13.02 1.55
C LEU A 101 -9.00 -12.27 0.21
N LYS A 102 -10.18 -11.78 -0.21
CA LYS A 102 -10.32 -10.94 -1.40
C LYS A 102 -9.56 -9.62 -1.25
N THR A 103 -9.66 -8.99 -0.08
CA THR A 103 -8.96 -7.74 0.26
C THR A 103 -7.44 -7.94 0.30
N GLN A 104 -6.95 -9.04 0.89
CA GLN A 104 -5.53 -9.39 0.85
C GLN A 104 -5.01 -9.55 -0.58
N LYS A 105 -5.74 -10.28 -1.44
CA LYS A 105 -5.36 -10.46 -2.86
C LYS A 105 -5.35 -9.13 -3.61
N GLU A 106 -6.31 -8.26 -3.33
CA GLU A 106 -6.38 -6.92 -3.91
C GLU A 106 -5.19 -6.04 -3.49
N ALA A 107 -4.85 -6.07 -2.19
CA ALA A 107 -3.70 -5.35 -1.63
C ALA A 107 -2.39 -5.78 -2.31
N LEU A 108 -2.16 -7.09 -2.44
CA LEU A 108 -1.00 -7.64 -3.13
C LEU A 108 -0.92 -7.20 -4.60
N SER A 109 -2.06 -7.21 -5.30
CA SER A 109 -2.14 -6.78 -6.72
C SER A 109 -1.85 -5.29 -6.88
N PHE A 110 -2.27 -4.47 -5.91
CA PHE A 110 -1.98 -3.04 -5.89
C PHE A 110 -0.51 -2.75 -5.55
N LEU A 111 0.05 -3.43 -4.55
CA LEU A 111 1.44 -3.28 -4.13
C LEU A 111 2.44 -3.62 -5.23
N GLU A 112 2.10 -4.49 -6.18
CA GLU A 112 2.94 -4.77 -7.34
C GLU A 112 3.20 -3.49 -8.18
N TRP A 113 2.19 -2.63 -8.31
CA TRP A 113 2.33 -1.34 -9.01
C TRP A 113 3.08 -0.31 -8.15
N VAL A 114 2.78 -0.23 -6.85
CA VAL A 114 3.49 0.66 -5.91
C VAL A 114 5.00 0.37 -5.93
N LYS A 115 5.39 -0.91 -5.87
CA LYS A 115 6.78 -1.36 -5.97
C LYS A 115 7.46 -0.89 -7.26
N ARG A 116 6.77 -0.99 -8.40
CA ARG A 116 7.30 -0.58 -9.72
C ARG A 116 7.56 0.91 -9.79
N TYR A 117 6.60 1.72 -9.33
CA TYR A 117 6.74 3.17 -9.34
C TYR A 117 7.74 3.68 -8.29
N ALA A 118 7.79 3.08 -7.10
CA ALA A 118 8.83 3.37 -6.12
C ALA A 118 10.24 3.11 -6.67
N ALA A 119 10.42 2.02 -7.41
CA ALA A 119 11.69 1.71 -8.05
C ALA A 119 12.05 2.65 -9.22
N MET A 120 11.04 3.25 -9.87
CA MET A 120 11.23 4.28 -10.90
C MET A 120 11.68 5.60 -10.28
N GLU A 121 10.97 6.10 -9.27
CA GLU A 121 11.30 7.37 -8.58
C GLU A 121 12.70 7.32 -7.95
N ALA A 122 13.07 6.22 -7.30
CA ALA A 122 14.40 6.07 -6.71
C ALA A 122 15.54 6.04 -7.75
N LYS A 123 15.26 5.72 -9.02
CA LYS A 123 16.25 5.80 -10.12
C LYS A 123 16.25 7.18 -10.80
N GLY A 124 15.10 7.84 -10.87
CA GLY A 124 14.91 9.14 -11.53
C GLY A 124 15.43 10.34 -10.73
N GLY A 125 15.66 10.19 -9.41
CA GLY A 125 16.26 11.25 -8.57
C GLY A 125 17.73 11.59 -8.87
N GLY A 126 18.31 11.02 -9.93
CA GLY A 126 19.67 11.28 -10.40
C GLY A 126 19.77 12.02 -11.74
N GLU A 127 18.66 12.50 -12.30
CA GLU A 127 18.64 13.38 -13.49
C GLU A 127 18.45 14.86 -13.13
#